data_AF-A0A2V2W5W9-F1
#
_entry.id   AF-A0A2V2W5W9-F1
#
_cell.length_a   1.000
_cell.length_b   1.000
_cell.length_c   1.000
_cell.angle_alpha   90.00
_cell.angle_beta   90.00
_cell.angle_gamma   90.00
#
_symmetry.space_group_name_H-M   'P 1'
#
loop_
_entity.id
_entity.type
_entity.pdbx_description
1 polymer ?
#
loop_
_entity_poly.entity_id
_entity_poly.type
_entity_poly.pdbx_seq_one_letter_code
_entity_poly.pdbx_strand_id
1 'polypeptide(L)'
;MGKRGREGTLDKPRCLAFVHQLWDKDKLKMFHHPISAAELPDYHKVINYPVDLSTIRQGIESGKYDSDADVQNAVAQMIANALEYNAKGTEWHQQALSFRNIYLDVARQCGLSVDDDAAYIPSAAFKDDESTLRKAEKKIAENLDVVLKDLEEEKAVPLEELKAKYKRAKKKKGGKNADGSDSDDSDDSDDSDESEESEESDEIADDSDDDSDDDSDDSDDSDEEKFYYDDESDDE
;
A
#
# COMPACT_ATOMS: atom_id res chain seq x y z
N MET A 1 -18.71 -30.55 -22.75
CA MET A 1 -17.93 -29.31 -22.95
C MET A 1 -17.48 -28.83 -21.58
N GLY A 2 -16.21 -29.02 -21.24
CA GLY A 2 -15.66 -28.53 -19.97
C GLY A 2 -15.58 -27.01 -20.02
N LYS A 3 -16.24 -26.33 -19.09
CA LYS A 3 -16.03 -24.90 -18.88
C LYS A 3 -14.57 -24.77 -18.40
N ARG A 4 -13.70 -24.26 -19.27
CA ARG A 4 -12.42 -23.69 -18.82
C ARG A 4 -12.79 -22.64 -17.77
N GLY A 5 -12.34 -22.84 -16.54
CA GLY A 5 -12.58 -21.90 -15.44
C GLY A 5 -12.15 -20.49 -15.88
N ARG A 6 -12.88 -19.48 -15.43
CA ARG A 6 -12.46 -18.09 -15.63
C ARG A 6 -11.08 -17.95 -14.99
N GLU A 7 -10.06 -17.63 -15.79
CA GLU A 7 -8.79 -17.12 -15.25
C GLU A 7 -9.13 -15.90 -14.37
N GLY A 8 -8.63 -15.89 -13.13
CA GLY A 8 -8.74 -14.76 -12.21
C GLY A 8 -9.91 -14.77 -11.22
N THR A 9 -10.53 -15.92 -10.91
CA THR A 9 -11.57 -16.01 -9.85
C THR A 9 -11.15 -16.93 -8.72
N LEU A 10 -11.46 -16.58 -7.46
CA LEU A 10 -11.20 -17.40 -6.28
C LEU A 10 -11.98 -18.76 -6.29
N ASP A 11 -11.25 -19.87 -6.32
CA ASP A 11 -11.75 -21.23 -6.08
C ASP A 11 -11.60 -21.59 -4.59
N LYS A 12 -12.59 -21.16 -3.78
CA LYS A 12 -12.58 -21.34 -2.32
C LYS A 12 -12.26 -22.78 -1.88
N PRO A 13 -12.90 -23.84 -2.42
CA PRO A 13 -12.57 -25.22 -2.04
C PRO A 13 -11.10 -25.60 -2.26
N ARG A 14 -10.51 -25.20 -3.38
CA ARG A 14 -9.10 -25.49 -3.67
C ARG A 14 -8.15 -24.69 -2.78
N CYS A 15 -8.44 -23.42 -2.55
CA CYS A 15 -7.67 -22.59 -1.62
C CYS A 15 -7.72 -23.12 -0.18
N LEU A 16 -8.88 -23.57 0.29
CA LEU A 16 -9.01 -24.20 1.61
C LEU A 16 -8.22 -25.52 1.69
N ALA A 17 -8.28 -26.35 0.65
CA ALA A 17 -7.47 -27.57 0.58
C ALA A 17 -5.96 -27.26 0.58
N PHE A 18 -5.54 -26.19 -0.11
CA PHE A 18 -4.16 -25.72 -0.12
C PHE A 18 -3.71 -25.29 1.28
N VAL A 19 -4.49 -24.45 1.97
CA VAL A 19 -4.20 -24.03 3.35
C VAL A 19 -4.17 -25.23 4.31
N HIS A 20 -5.09 -26.18 4.17
CA HIS A 20 -5.11 -27.40 4.98
C HIS A 20 -3.86 -28.27 4.77
N GLN A 21 -3.40 -28.44 3.53
CA GLN A 21 -2.17 -29.19 3.30
C GLN A 21 -0.94 -28.52 3.87
N LEU A 22 -0.89 -27.18 3.87
CA LEU A 22 0.19 -26.43 4.54
C LEU A 22 0.11 -26.59 6.06
N TRP A 23 -1.10 -26.58 6.62
CA TRP A 23 -1.35 -26.79 8.04
C TRP A 23 -0.78 -28.13 8.53
N ASP A 24 -1.06 -29.22 7.80
CA ASP A 24 -0.57 -30.57 8.13
C ASP A 24 0.96 -30.70 7.99
N LYS A 25 1.56 -29.93 7.07
CA LYS A 25 3.01 -29.92 6.85
C LYS A 25 3.76 -29.06 7.87
N ASP A 26 3.06 -28.19 8.62
CA ASP A 26 3.63 -27.33 9.64
C ASP A 26 3.86 -28.09 10.95
N LYS A 27 5.02 -28.75 11.04
CA LYS A 27 5.38 -29.59 12.19
C LYS A 27 5.55 -28.80 13.48
N LEU A 28 6.08 -27.58 13.39
CA LEU A 28 6.30 -26.69 14.54
C LEU A 28 5.05 -25.90 14.93
N LYS A 29 3.97 -25.97 14.14
CA LYS A 29 2.75 -25.15 14.30
C LYS A 29 3.02 -23.65 14.31
N MET A 30 4.12 -23.23 13.67
CA MET A 30 4.60 -21.85 13.70
C MET A 30 3.75 -20.90 12.84
N PHE A 31 2.95 -21.46 11.94
CA PHE A 31 2.09 -20.74 11.02
C PHE A 31 0.60 -20.94 11.32
N HIS A 32 0.24 -21.68 12.37
CA HIS A 32 -1.17 -22.02 12.66
C HIS A 32 -1.99 -20.79 13.09
N HIS A 33 -1.40 -19.91 13.90
CA HIS A 33 -2.10 -18.80 14.54
C HIS A 33 -1.28 -17.50 14.52
N PRO A 34 -1.93 -16.34 14.69
CA PRO A 34 -1.24 -15.05 14.78
C PRO A 34 -0.26 -15.05 15.96
N ILE A 35 0.92 -14.46 15.74
CA ILE A 35 1.92 -14.28 16.80
C ILE A 35 1.47 -13.15 17.73
N SER A 36 1.30 -13.47 19.01
CA SER A 36 0.91 -12.46 20.01
C SER A 36 2.10 -11.60 20.43
N ALA A 37 1.84 -10.33 20.73
CA ALA A 37 2.86 -9.44 21.30
C ALA A 37 3.31 -9.87 22.71
N ALA A 38 2.55 -10.74 23.38
CA ALA A 38 2.94 -11.33 24.66
C ALA A 38 4.03 -12.41 24.49
N GLU A 39 3.94 -13.21 23.44
CA GLU A 39 4.93 -14.25 23.12
C GLU A 39 6.21 -13.64 22.54
N LEU A 40 6.08 -12.71 21.60
CA LEU A 40 7.19 -12.05 20.90
C LEU A 40 6.98 -10.52 20.86
N PRO A 41 7.43 -9.78 21.91
CA PRO A 41 7.18 -8.34 22.04
C PRO A 41 7.80 -7.45 20.95
N ASP A 42 8.79 -7.96 20.22
CA ASP A 42 9.49 -7.29 19.14
C ASP A 42 9.02 -7.71 17.74
N TYR A 43 8.19 -8.75 17.62
CA TYR A 43 7.75 -9.27 16.32
C TYR A 43 7.10 -8.20 15.45
N HIS A 44 6.10 -7.50 15.99
CA HIS A 44 5.36 -6.43 15.30
C HIS A 44 6.18 -5.14 15.10
N LYS A 45 7.41 -5.07 15.62
CA LYS A 45 8.37 -3.98 15.32
C LYS A 45 9.23 -4.31 14.10
N VAL A 46 9.39 -5.59 13.79
CA VAL A 46 10.19 -6.09 12.67
C VAL A 46 9.30 -6.39 11.47
N ILE A 47 8.15 -7.04 11.70
CA ILE A 47 7.23 -7.50 10.66
C ILE A 47 6.04 -6.56 10.53
N ASN A 48 5.91 -5.90 9.38
CA ASN A 48 4.86 -4.92 9.10
C ASN A 48 3.53 -5.55 8.69
N TYR A 49 3.57 -6.71 8.02
CA TYR A 49 2.39 -7.38 7.45
C TYR A 49 2.26 -8.80 8.01
N PRO A 50 1.94 -8.95 9.31
CA PRO A 50 1.79 -10.27 9.92
C PRO A 50 0.60 -11.01 9.30
N VAL A 51 0.78 -12.31 9.07
CA VAL A 51 -0.23 -13.21 8.51
C VAL A 51 0.10 -14.65 8.91
N ASP A 52 -0.93 -15.47 9.08
CA ASP A 52 -0.87 -16.88 9.48
C ASP A 52 -1.97 -17.68 8.76
N LEU A 53 -1.91 -19.02 8.84
CA LEU A 53 -2.83 -19.91 8.14
C LEU A 53 -4.28 -19.79 8.62
N SER A 54 -4.53 -19.52 9.91
CA SER A 54 -5.90 -19.32 10.40
C SER A 54 -6.51 -18.03 9.85
N THR A 55 -5.73 -16.95 9.81
CA THR A 55 -6.13 -15.68 9.19
C THR A 55 -6.38 -15.84 7.68
N ILE A 56 -5.51 -16.57 6.97
CA ILE A 56 -5.71 -16.86 5.53
C ILE A 56 -6.98 -17.69 5.32
N ARG A 57 -7.20 -18.73 6.13
CA ARG A 57 -8.42 -19.56 6.05
C ARG A 57 -9.67 -18.71 6.21
N GLN A 58 -9.72 -17.88 7.25
CA GLN A 58 -10.85 -17.00 7.50
C GLN A 58 -11.06 -16.00 6.36
N GLY A 59 -9.98 -15.46 5.78
CA GLY A 59 -10.05 -14.58 4.61
C GLY A 59 -10.64 -15.27 3.36
N ILE A 60 -10.34 -16.55 3.14
CA ILE A 60 -10.93 -17.33 2.04
C ILE A 60 -12.43 -17.54 2.29
N GLU A 61 -12.80 -17.92 3.51
CA GLU A 61 -14.19 -18.19 3.90
C GLU A 61 -15.04 -16.93 3.76
N SER A 62 -14.56 -15.79 4.27
CA SER A 62 -15.25 -14.50 4.20
C SER A 62 -15.23 -13.86 2.81
N GLY A 63 -14.39 -14.33 1.88
CA GLY A 63 -14.27 -13.75 0.54
C GLY A 63 -13.42 -12.48 0.50
N LYS A 64 -12.45 -12.33 1.40
CA LYS A 64 -11.47 -11.22 1.41
C LYS A 64 -10.53 -11.24 0.20
N TYR A 65 -10.31 -12.40 -0.41
CA TYR A 65 -9.43 -12.58 -1.56
C TYR A 65 -10.22 -12.56 -2.87
N ASP A 66 -9.72 -11.83 -3.87
CA ASP A 66 -10.38 -11.73 -5.17
C ASP A 66 -10.04 -12.95 -6.06
N SER A 67 -8.85 -13.51 -5.89
CA SER A 67 -8.30 -14.58 -6.71
C SER A 67 -7.48 -15.62 -5.95
N ASP A 68 -7.25 -16.76 -6.59
CA ASP A 68 -6.33 -17.81 -6.11
C ASP A 68 -4.91 -17.29 -5.92
N ALA A 69 -4.50 -16.33 -6.75
CA ALA A 69 -3.18 -15.71 -6.68
C ALA A 69 -3.01 -14.90 -5.39
N ASP A 70 -4.06 -14.22 -4.92
CA ASP A 70 -4.01 -13.44 -3.68
C ASP A 70 -3.80 -14.34 -2.45
N VAL A 71 -4.38 -15.54 -2.47
CA VAL A 71 -4.14 -16.56 -1.43
C VAL A 71 -2.69 -17.05 -1.47
N GLN A 72 -2.16 -17.33 -2.66
CA GLN A 72 -0.76 -17.74 -2.83
C GLN A 72 0.20 -16.63 -2.37
N ASN A 73 -0.11 -15.37 -2.66
CA ASN A 73 0.66 -14.21 -2.22
C ASN A 73 0.61 -14.04 -0.69
N ALA A 74 -0.54 -14.28 -0.05
CA ALA A 74 -0.64 -14.25 1.40
C ALA A 74 0.22 -15.35 2.07
N VAL A 75 0.23 -16.56 1.50
CA VAL A 75 1.14 -17.63 1.95
C VAL A 75 2.60 -17.26 1.71
N ALA A 76 2.93 -16.64 0.57
CA ALA A 76 4.28 -16.17 0.30
C ALA A 76 4.75 -15.12 1.31
N GLN A 77 3.89 -14.17 1.67
CA GLN A 77 4.16 -13.17 2.71
C GLN A 77 4.39 -13.81 4.07
N MET A 78 3.56 -14.79 4.45
CA MET A 78 3.71 -15.55 5.70
C MET A 78 5.10 -16.20 5.81
N ILE A 79 5.56 -16.83 4.72
CA ILE A 79 6.87 -17.47 4.65
C ILE A 79 7.99 -16.42 4.67
N ALA A 80 7.83 -15.31 3.95
CA ALA A 80 8.79 -14.21 3.92
C ALA A 80 9.01 -13.62 5.32
N ASN A 81 7.92 -13.35 6.05
CA ASN A 81 7.97 -12.85 7.43
C ASN A 81 8.78 -13.79 8.35
N ALA A 82 8.55 -15.10 8.23
CA ALA A 82 9.29 -16.07 9.03
C ALA A 82 10.77 -16.13 8.67
N LEU A 83 11.14 -15.96 7.39
CA LEU A 83 12.54 -15.90 6.96
C LEU A 83 13.24 -14.60 7.37
N GLU A 84 12.50 -13.50 7.43
CA GLU A 84 13.01 -12.19 7.86
C GLU A 84 13.24 -12.15 9.38
N TYR A 85 12.25 -12.60 10.15
CA TYR A 85 12.30 -12.54 11.61
C TYR A 85 13.25 -13.58 12.22
N ASN A 86 13.21 -14.83 11.73
CA ASN A 86 13.94 -15.91 12.37
C ASN A 86 15.40 -15.96 11.92
N ALA A 87 16.32 -16.09 12.89
CA ALA A 87 17.74 -16.19 12.59
C ALA A 87 18.07 -17.45 11.78
N LYS A 88 18.99 -17.32 10.82
CA LYS A 88 19.50 -18.45 10.01
C LYS A 88 20.03 -19.56 10.90
N GLY A 89 19.66 -20.80 10.57
CA GLY A 89 20.09 -22.00 11.29
C GLY A 89 19.14 -22.45 12.39
N THR A 90 18.19 -21.60 12.83
CA THR A 90 17.11 -22.02 13.74
C THR A 90 16.13 -22.97 13.07
N GLU A 91 15.45 -23.80 13.85
CA GLU A 91 14.42 -24.73 13.33
C GLU A 91 13.28 -23.97 12.63
N TRP A 92 12.87 -22.82 13.18
CA TRP A 92 11.87 -21.92 12.58
C TRP A 92 12.29 -21.44 11.18
N HIS A 93 13.53 -20.94 11.04
CA HIS A 93 14.05 -20.51 9.74
C HIS A 93 14.21 -21.69 8.77
N GLN A 94 14.64 -22.87 9.26
CA GLN A 94 14.76 -24.07 8.43
C GLN A 94 13.38 -24.53 7.91
N GLN A 95 12.36 -24.50 8.76
CA GLN A 95 11.00 -24.84 8.35
C GLN A 95 10.44 -23.82 7.35
N ALA A 96 10.65 -22.52 7.57
CA ALA A 96 10.26 -21.50 6.61
C ALA A 96 10.93 -21.69 5.23
N LEU A 97 12.22 -22.07 5.20
CA LEU A 97 12.90 -22.45 3.96
C LEU A 97 12.29 -23.69 3.30
N SER A 98 11.92 -24.70 4.09
CA SER A 98 11.22 -25.87 3.58
C SER A 98 9.89 -25.47 2.93
N PHE A 99 9.10 -24.62 3.60
CA PHE A 99 7.82 -24.12 3.09
C PHE A 99 8.00 -23.32 1.78
N ARG A 100 9.00 -22.43 1.73
CA ARG A 100 9.36 -21.68 0.51
C ARG A 100 9.57 -22.58 -0.70
N ASN A 101 10.16 -23.76 -0.51
CA ASN A 101 10.48 -24.67 -1.60
C ASN A 101 9.29 -25.53 -2.04
N ILE A 102 8.28 -25.74 -1.18
CA ILE A 102 7.19 -26.69 -1.45
C ILE A 102 5.84 -26.03 -1.69
N TYR A 103 5.61 -24.79 -1.24
CA TYR A 103 4.25 -24.23 -1.20
C TYR A 103 3.59 -24.14 -2.59
N LEU A 104 4.36 -23.81 -3.64
CA LEU A 104 3.85 -23.81 -5.02
C LEU A 104 3.52 -25.21 -5.52
N ASP A 105 4.32 -26.22 -5.16
CA ASP A 105 4.00 -27.61 -5.49
C ASP A 105 2.71 -28.07 -4.80
N VAL A 106 2.49 -27.65 -3.54
CA VAL A 106 1.25 -27.91 -2.81
C VAL A 106 0.07 -27.19 -3.50
N ALA A 107 0.23 -25.93 -3.91
CA ALA A 107 -0.80 -25.20 -4.65
C ALA A 107 -1.18 -25.93 -5.96
N ARG A 108 -0.19 -26.41 -6.73
CA ARG A 108 -0.43 -27.21 -7.94
C ARG A 108 -1.13 -28.53 -7.64
N GLN A 109 -0.77 -29.22 -6.55
CA GLN A 109 -1.42 -30.46 -6.11
C GLN A 109 -2.89 -30.25 -5.73
N CYS A 110 -3.23 -29.07 -5.22
CA CYS A 110 -4.61 -28.66 -4.94
C CYS A 110 -5.36 -28.17 -6.19
N GLY A 111 -4.70 -28.15 -7.36
CA GLY A 111 -5.30 -27.75 -8.64
C GLY A 111 -5.40 -26.23 -8.83
N LEU A 112 -4.60 -25.44 -8.11
CA LEU A 112 -4.49 -24.00 -8.33
C LEU A 112 -3.53 -23.72 -9.50
N SER A 113 -3.83 -22.70 -10.31
CA SER A 113 -2.87 -22.18 -11.28
C SER A 113 -1.78 -21.41 -10.55
N VAL A 114 -0.53 -21.70 -10.89
CA VAL A 114 0.64 -21.04 -10.31
C VAL A 114 1.38 -20.31 -11.42
N ASP A 115 1.58 -19.02 -11.24
CA ASP A 115 2.46 -18.22 -12.06
C ASP A 115 3.83 -18.18 -11.40
N ASP A 116 4.76 -19.01 -11.90
CA ASP A 116 6.10 -19.18 -11.33
C ASP A 116 6.90 -17.87 -11.25
N ASP A 117 6.58 -16.93 -12.14
CA ASP A 117 7.20 -15.60 -12.20
C ASP A 117 6.56 -14.59 -11.24
N ALA A 118 5.31 -14.81 -10.78
CA ALA A 118 4.58 -13.89 -9.91
C ALA A 118 4.78 -14.20 -8.42
N ALA A 119 4.92 -15.48 -8.06
CA ALA A 119 5.04 -15.94 -6.68
C ALA A 119 6.51 -15.94 -6.19
N TYR A 120 7.18 -14.79 -6.34
CA TYR A 120 8.59 -14.62 -5.96
C TYR A 120 8.71 -14.25 -4.48
N ILE A 121 9.06 -15.23 -3.62
CA ILE A 121 9.58 -14.94 -2.28
C ILE A 121 11.06 -14.57 -2.46
N PRO A 122 11.47 -13.31 -2.24
CA PRO A 122 12.85 -12.91 -2.43
C PRO A 122 13.78 -13.74 -1.55
N SER A 123 14.87 -14.22 -2.14
CA SER A 123 15.97 -14.72 -1.31
C SER A 123 16.55 -13.51 -0.57
N ALA A 124 17.04 -13.65 0.66
CA ALA A 124 17.72 -12.56 1.38
C ALA A 124 18.91 -11.90 0.61
N ALA A 125 19.30 -12.46 -0.54
CA ALA A 125 20.23 -11.85 -1.49
C ALA A 125 19.61 -10.72 -2.35
N PHE A 126 18.28 -10.59 -2.38
CA PHE A 126 17.55 -9.51 -3.01
C PHE A 126 17.10 -8.56 -1.90
N LYS A 127 17.90 -7.52 -1.68
CA LYS A 127 17.48 -6.42 -0.82
C LYS A 127 16.54 -5.59 -1.67
N ASP A 128 15.28 -5.53 -1.24
CA ASP A 128 14.33 -4.63 -1.87
C ASP A 128 14.91 -3.22 -1.85
N ASP A 129 14.77 -2.58 -3.00
CA ASP A 129 15.36 -1.31 -3.35
C ASP A 129 14.66 -0.17 -2.59
N GLU A 130 13.84 -0.40 -1.56
CA GLU A 130 13.32 0.66 -0.69
C GLU A 130 14.47 1.50 -0.07
N SER A 131 15.58 0.83 0.29
CA SER A 131 16.78 1.54 0.80
C SER A 131 17.60 2.24 -0.29
N THR A 132 17.48 1.81 -1.55
CA THR A 132 18.19 2.42 -2.70
C THR A 132 17.34 3.50 -3.35
N LEU A 133 16.01 3.36 -3.40
CA LEU A 133 15.01 4.37 -3.70
C LEU A 133 15.13 5.52 -2.71
N ARG A 134 15.09 5.27 -1.39
CA ARG A 134 15.32 6.33 -0.41
C ARG A 134 16.71 7.00 -0.54
N LYS A 135 17.74 6.24 -0.94
CA LYS A 135 19.07 6.82 -1.24
C LYS A 135 19.08 7.60 -2.55
N ALA A 136 18.34 7.17 -3.56
CA ALA A 136 18.22 7.84 -4.85
C ALA A 136 17.39 9.12 -4.69
N GLU A 137 16.26 9.06 -3.99
CA GLU A 137 15.42 10.20 -3.60
C GLU A 137 16.24 11.24 -2.82
N LYS A 138 17.00 10.82 -1.80
CA LYS A 138 17.86 11.73 -1.04
C LYS A 138 18.92 12.39 -1.93
N LYS A 139 19.53 11.63 -2.84
CA LYS A 139 20.55 12.14 -3.76
C LYS A 139 19.96 13.07 -4.83
N ILE A 140 18.72 12.84 -5.25
CA ILE A 140 17.98 13.72 -6.15
C ILE A 140 17.58 15.02 -5.42
N ALA A 141 17.11 14.93 -4.18
CA ALA A 141 16.76 16.09 -3.36
C ALA A 141 17.96 17.00 -3.07
N GLU A 142 19.11 16.42 -2.71
CA GLU A 142 20.35 17.17 -2.47
C GLU A 142 20.84 17.92 -3.74
N ASN A 143 20.59 17.36 -4.94
CA ASN A 143 20.92 18.02 -6.20
C ASN A 143 19.88 19.07 -6.63
N LEU A 144 18.60 18.88 -6.28
CA LEU A 144 17.53 19.81 -6.61
C LEU A 144 17.69 21.16 -5.91
N ASP A 145 18.12 21.15 -4.64
CA ASP A 145 18.41 22.37 -3.86
C ASP A 145 19.53 23.22 -4.49
N VAL A 146 20.52 22.58 -5.11
CA VAL A 146 21.61 23.28 -5.82
C VAL A 146 21.07 23.94 -7.09
N VAL A 147 20.31 23.20 -7.90
CA VAL A 147 19.71 23.71 -9.14
C VAL A 147 18.72 24.86 -8.86
N LEU A 148 17.96 24.78 -7.78
CA LEU A 148 17.05 25.86 -7.37
C LEU A 148 17.79 27.16 -7.02
N LYS A 149 18.90 27.07 -6.29
CA LYS A 149 19.74 28.24 -5.97
C LYS A 149 20.36 28.87 -7.22
N ASP A 150 20.88 28.06 -8.12
CA ASP A 150 21.46 28.55 -9.37
C ASP A 150 20.42 29.30 -10.22
N LEU A 151 19.18 28.79 -10.29
CA LEU A 151 18.07 29.46 -10.99
C LEU A 151 17.61 30.76 -10.31
N GLU A 152 17.66 30.84 -8.98
CA GLU A 152 17.38 32.08 -8.24
C GLU A 152 18.46 33.14 -8.49
N GLU A 153 19.72 32.74 -8.52
CA GLU A 153 20.85 33.62 -8.85
C GLU A 153 20.80 34.09 -10.31
N GLU A 154 20.46 33.22 -11.26
CA GLU A 154 20.31 33.60 -12.67
C GLU A 154 19.14 34.57 -12.92
N LYS A 155 18.06 34.47 -12.12
CA LYS A 155 16.91 35.39 -12.20
C LYS A 155 17.13 36.68 -11.41
N ALA A 156 18.18 36.78 -10.59
CA ALA A 156 18.48 37.97 -9.80
C ALA A 156 19.12 39.06 -10.67
N VAL A 157 18.31 39.77 -11.47
CA VAL A 157 18.75 41.01 -12.11
C VAL A 157 18.95 42.07 -11.04
N PRO A 158 20.17 42.62 -10.84
CA PRO A 158 20.40 43.61 -9.78
C PRO A 158 19.48 44.83 -9.95
N LEU A 159 18.86 45.27 -8.86
CA LEU A 159 17.96 46.45 -8.81
C LEU A 159 18.59 47.70 -9.47
N GLU A 160 19.91 47.84 -9.42
CA GLU A 160 20.68 48.90 -10.06
C GLU A 160 20.58 48.84 -11.60
N GLU A 161 20.69 47.65 -12.19
CA GLU A 161 20.58 47.43 -13.65
C GLU A 161 19.15 47.66 -14.14
N LEU A 162 18.15 47.19 -13.38
CA LEU A 162 16.74 47.49 -13.65
C LEU A 162 16.50 49.01 -13.63
N LYS A 163 16.95 49.71 -12.59
CA LYS A 163 16.85 51.18 -12.49
C LYS A 163 17.54 51.89 -13.67
N ALA A 164 18.70 51.40 -14.11
CA ALA A 164 19.40 51.94 -15.27
C ALA A 164 18.63 51.72 -16.57
N LYS A 165 18.04 50.53 -16.76
CA LYS A 165 17.21 50.17 -17.93
C LYS A 165 15.98 51.07 -18.04
N TYR A 166 15.26 51.30 -16.93
CA TYR A 166 14.08 52.19 -16.91
C TYR A 166 14.44 53.69 -17.01
N LYS A 167 15.59 54.14 -16.48
CA LYS A 167 16.11 55.50 -16.72
C LYS A 167 16.47 55.73 -18.19
N ARG A 168 17.08 54.74 -18.87
CA ARG A 168 17.43 54.82 -20.30
C ARG A 168 16.19 54.88 -21.20
N ALA A 169 15.12 54.16 -20.83
CA ALA A 169 13.84 54.21 -21.54
C ALA A 169 13.17 55.60 -21.46
N LYS A 170 13.23 56.29 -20.31
CA LYS A 170 12.72 57.67 -20.18
C LYS A 170 13.50 58.69 -21.02
N LYS A 171 14.81 58.50 -21.24
CA LYS A 171 15.65 59.44 -22.00
C LYS A 171 15.45 59.39 -23.52
N LYS A 172 14.93 58.27 -24.06
CA LYS A 172 14.60 58.12 -25.50
C LYS A 172 13.28 58.80 -25.92
N LYS A 173 12.41 59.20 -24.99
CA LYS A 173 11.14 59.91 -25.28
C LYS A 173 11.25 61.45 -25.27
N GLY A 174 12.46 62.03 -25.27
CA GLY A 174 12.67 63.46 -25.04
C GLY A 174 13.52 64.20 -26.09
N GLY A 175 13.38 63.89 -27.39
CA GLY A 175 14.22 64.47 -28.43
C GLY A 175 13.56 64.69 -29.80
N LYS A 176 12.88 65.85 -29.91
CA LYS A 176 12.66 66.70 -31.12
C LYS A 176 11.60 66.34 -32.18
N ASN A 177 10.42 66.92 -31.97
CA ASN A 177 9.68 67.91 -32.78
C ASN A 177 9.98 68.13 -34.28
N ALA A 178 8.86 68.22 -35.00
CA ALA A 178 8.47 69.13 -36.11
C ALA A 178 8.77 68.71 -37.56
N ASP A 179 7.76 68.19 -38.26
CA ASP A 179 7.04 68.87 -39.37
C ASP A 179 5.74 68.08 -39.70
N GLY A 180 4.69 68.78 -40.15
CA GLY A 180 3.28 68.40 -39.94
C GLY A 180 2.53 67.63 -41.04
N SER A 181 1.24 67.40 -40.70
CA SER A 181 0.13 66.82 -41.49
C SER A 181 0.30 65.33 -41.83
N ASP A 182 -0.71 64.45 -41.79
CA ASP A 182 -2.15 64.56 -41.61
C ASP A 182 -2.69 63.14 -41.31
N SER A 183 -3.96 63.10 -40.89
CA SER A 183 -4.88 61.96 -40.68
C SER A 183 -4.95 61.36 -39.27
N ASP A 184 -5.90 61.90 -38.49
CA ASP A 184 -7.12 61.24 -38.00
C ASP A 184 -6.95 59.91 -37.23
N ASP A 185 -7.57 59.64 -36.09
CA ASP A 185 -8.55 60.30 -35.21
C ASP A 185 -8.43 59.46 -33.90
N SER A 186 -8.11 59.99 -32.72
CA SER A 186 -9.07 60.50 -31.71
C SER A 186 -10.31 59.60 -31.63
N ASP A 187 -10.45 58.72 -30.65
CA ASP A 187 -11.06 58.96 -29.32
C ASP A 187 -11.51 57.52 -28.93
N ASP A 188 -11.63 57.08 -27.69
CA ASP A 188 -12.09 57.77 -26.50
C ASP A 188 -11.84 56.83 -25.30
N SER A 189 -11.64 57.43 -24.13
CA SER A 189 -12.05 56.99 -22.78
C SER A 189 -11.79 55.53 -22.34
N ASP A 190 -10.95 55.28 -21.34
CA ASP A 190 -11.24 55.54 -19.91
C ASP A 190 -12.54 54.84 -19.49
N ASP A 191 -12.43 53.67 -18.85
CA ASP A 191 -13.31 53.42 -17.72
C ASP A 191 -12.69 52.43 -16.73
N SER A 192 -13.01 52.73 -15.48
CA SER A 192 -12.59 52.09 -14.25
C SER A 192 -13.28 50.73 -14.10
N ASP A 193 -12.65 49.78 -13.41
CA ASP A 193 -13.14 49.34 -12.08
C ASP A 193 -14.64 49.03 -12.05
N GLU A 194 -14.99 47.75 -12.08
CA GLU A 194 -15.91 47.17 -11.08
C GLU A 194 -15.71 45.65 -11.02
N SER A 195 -15.59 45.20 -9.79
CA SER A 195 -15.75 43.85 -9.28
C SER A 195 -17.15 43.31 -9.52
N GLU A 196 -17.28 42.05 -9.96
CA GLU A 196 -18.35 41.17 -9.46
C GLU A 196 -17.83 39.74 -9.33
N GLU A 197 -18.08 39.19 -8.16
CA GLU A 197 -17.99 37.79 -7.84
C GLU A 197 -19.12 37.02 -8.53
N SER A 198 -18.84 35.80 -8.96
CA SER A 198 -19.88 34.80 -9.14
C SER A 198 -19.31 33.46 -8.72
N GLU A 199 -19.64 33.11 -7.48
CA GLU A 199 -19.69 31.74 -7.01
C GLU A 199 -20.67 30.96 -7.91
N GLU A 200 -20.23 29.84 -8.49
CA GLU A 200 -21.16 28.83 -9.00
C GLU A 200 -20.95 27.57 -8.17
N SER A 201 -21.80 27.50 -7.16
CA SER A 201 -22.21 26.34 -6.39
C SER A 201 -22.95 25.35 -7.29
N ASP A 202 -22.40 24.15 -7.49
CA ASP A 202 -23.21 22.98 -7.79
C ASP A 202 -23.33 22.15 -6.51
N GLU A 203 -24.52 22.27 -5.92
CA GLU A 203 -25.01 21.50 -4.80
C GLU A 203 -25.16 20.02 -5.20
N ILE A 204 -24.59 19.12 -4.39
CA ILE A 204 -25.11 17.76 -4.28
C ILE A 204 -25.53 17.59 -2.82
N ALA A 205 -26.80 17.91 -2.55
CA ALA A 205 -27.57 17.46 -1.39
C ALA A 205 -27.54 15.91 -1.37
N ASP A 206 -27.12 15.28 -0.28
CA ASP A 206 -27.89 15.07 0.96
C ASP A 206 -29.14 14.22 0.73
N ASP A 207 -29.00 12.94 1.05
CA ASP A 207 -29.98 12.02 1.67
C ASP A 207 -29.35 10.62 1.54
N SER A 208 -29.22 9.81 2.58
CA SER A 208 -30.03 9.74 3.77
C SER A 208 -29.35 8.81 4.77
N ASP A 209 -29.38 9.22 6.03
CA ASP A 209 -29.18 8.40 7.21
C ASP A 209 -30.03 7.13 7.15
N ASP A 210 -29.41 5.99 7.46
CA ASP A 210 -30.15 4.79 7.88
C ASP A 210 -29.52 4.30 9.18
N ASP A 211 -29.90 5.00 10.25
CA ASP A 211 -29.85 4.51 11.61
C ASP A 211 -30.83 3.33 11.73
N SER A 212 -30.28 2.13 11.88
CA SER A 212 -31.01 0.98 12.40
C SER A 212 -30.29 0.48 13.65
N ASP A 213 -30.53 1.18 14.76
CA ASP A 213 -30.51 0.59 16.09
C ASP A 213 -31.69 -0.39 16.18
N ASP A 214 -31.42 -1.69 16.37
CA ASP A 214 -32.38 -2.62 16.93
C ASP A 214 -31.73 -3.39 18.08
N ASP A 215 -32.26 -3.11 19.26
CA ASP A 215 -31.96 -3.69 20.55
C ASP A 215 -32.53 -5.12 20.66
N SER A 216 -31.99 -5.87 21.63
CA SER A 216 -32.51 -7.11 22.26
C SER A 216 -32.10 -8.41 21.54
N ASP A 217 -31.64 -9.47 22.20
CA ASP A 217 -32.08 -10.00 23.49
C ASP A 217 -31.04 -10.99 24.04
N ASP A 218 -31.09 -11.15 25.37
CA ASP A 218 -30.41 -12.11 26.22
C ASP A 218 -30.51 -13.55 25.71
N SER A 219 -29.41 -14.29 25.81
CA SER A 219 -29.42 -15.71 26.20
C SER A 219 -28.05 -16.10 26.73
N ASP A 220 -27.92 -15.91 28.04
CA ASP A 220 -27.15 -16.76 28.94
C ASP A 220 -27.54 -18.23 28.69
N ASP A 221 -26.61 -19.04 28.19
CA ASP A 221 -26.69 -20.49 28.38
C ASP A 221 -25.31 -20.99 28.85
N SER A 222 -25.23 -20.99 30.17
CA SER A 222 -24.29 -21.77 30.95
C SER A 222 -24.52 -23.26 30.65
N ASP A 223 -23.62 -23.91 29.90
CA ASP A 223 -23.49 -25.37 29.98
C ASP A 223 -22.07 -25.78 30.39
N GLU A 224 -21.99 -25.97 31.70
CA GLU A 224 -20.88 -26.39 32.52
C GLU A 224 -20.77 -27.92 32.44
N GLU A 225 -20.26 -28.49 31.34
CA GLU A 225 -19.94 -29.93 31.31
C GLU A 225 -18.56 -30.18 31.96
N LYS A 226 -18.58 -30.24 33.31
CA LYS A 226 -17.57 -30.94 34.11
C LYS A 226 -17.64 -32.44 33.78
N PHE A 227 -16.70 -32.96 32.99
CA PHE A 227 -16.45 -34.39 33.00
C PHE A 227 -15.40 -34.75 34.06
N TYR A 228 -15.85 -35.55 35.01
CA TYR A 228 -15.13 -36.13 36.13
C TYR A 228 -13.86 -36.87 35.67
N TYR A 229 -12.80 -36.75 36.47
CA TYR A 229 -11.76 -37.77 36.53
C TYR A 229 -12.43 -39.08 36.98
N ASP A 230 -12.33 -40.13 36.17
CA ASP A 230 -12.44 -41.50 36.68
C ASP A 230 -11.03 -42.10 36.66
N ASP A 231 -10.40 -41.95 37.82
CA ASP A 231 -9.25 -42.69 38.29
C ASP A 231 -9.75 -44.09 38.64
N GLU A 232 -9.76 -45.00 37.67
CA GLU A 232 -9.76 -46.44 37.97
C GLU A 232 -8.36 -46.99 37.69
N SER A 233 -7.58 -46.94 38.76
CA SER A 233 -6.69 -48.02 39.15
C SER A 233 -7.48 -49.34 39.30
N ASP A 234 -7.10 -50.36 38.53
CA ASP A 234 -7.08 -51.77 38.92
C ASP A 234 -6.19 -52.49 37.88
N ASP A 235 -4.97 -52.88 38.26
CA ASP A 235 -4.62 -54.22 38.78
C ASP A 235 -4.75 -55.32 37.71
N GLU A 236 -3.62 -55.62 37.04
CA GLU A 236 -2.91 -56.93 37.05
C GLU A 236 -1.75 -56.97 36.03
#